data_AF-F0YJ62-F1
#
_entry.id   AF-F0YJ62-F1
#
_cell.length_a   1.000
_cell.length_b   1.000
_cell.length_c   1.000
_cell.angle_alpha   90.00
_cell.angle_beta   90.00
_cell.angle_gamma   90.00
#
_symmetry.space_group_name_H-M   'P 1'
#
loop_
_entity.id
_entity.type
_entity.pdbx_description
1 polymer ?
#
loop_
_entity_poly.entity_id
_entity_poly.type
_entity_poly.pdbx_seq_one_letter_code
_entity_poly.pdbx_strand_id
1 'polypeptide(L)'
;MRRLPLLLAAIICAANSQQCPPLGAMGRTSSDPSLMAAAKREIHASLARDGKAASAQHALEDVLWNKKETVLILDNRVIVDRSFLRHAKHPAHAALAASVGARRALPNAAYRFSAGTRGVKRSGCRRPFPLAVITKMTGYDQCGVLVPNPYFGPDLDAYARQTGEARALARARPLASRVGRALWRGNISSRACDKELGNRARLAATALSVDFPDLFDARCPPGGCDPRPPSEPCDEADVAARILADYGGSAAPTFANYTATMVAAAADPAAYLVGGYVPPSKFSDWKYALHLPGAFTGSYSRNLNKLWALGSVVLLWAAPYVEFYFPGLSHGATHLAVDACTAPRAVAALEADGARAAALAAGAGRVFDELLCADCLADFYVAAVEGLRAHYDLGSALDGGRDAAAFLRGRTNCSDLDLVAVRGSRPWSEKYGRGLPTTHVLTEPGHNRQQDVERRRMPSSLLMGLTTTGAGRSPSAPRRGGLAKRSSSSELARLRLPRLPKTARGSSSDPARDRDTSAGRLFAEALESSETARTSRAPRNGSRRVAPKSSAWAGRSDWVRKRLRRPDWESLDMSTAWFGTRSTLGGSQGTDGGTKRPRPPGRAATPGFVGAFR
;
A
#
# COMPACT_ATOMS: atom_id res chain seq x y z
N MET A 1 -35.44 -3.27 -30.13
CA MET A 1 -34.35 -2.87 -31.05
C MET A 1 -33.00 -2.55 -30.37
N ARG A 2 -32.93 -2.00 -29.14
CA ARG A 2 -31.65 -1.57 -28.48
C ARG A 2 -30.51 -2.61 -28.28
N ARG A 3 -30.67 -3.90 -28.64
CA ARG A 3 -29.62 -4.92 -28.47
C ARG A 3 -28.64 -5.05 -29.65
N LEU A 4 -28.99 -4.54 -30.84
CA LEU A 4 -28.17 -4.71 -32.04
C LEU A 4 -26.77 -4.03 -31.96
N PRO A 5 -26.62 -2.80 -31.41
CA PRO A 5 -25.32 -2.12 -31.35
C PRO A 5 -24.29 -2.85 -30.48
N LEU A 6 -24.73 -3.43 -29.36
CA LEU A 6 -23.86 -4.20 -28.45
C LEU A 6 -23.32 -5.48 -29.12
N LEU A 7 -24.15 -6.14 -29.94
CA LEU A 7 -23.72 -7.31 -30.71
C LEU A 7 -22.68 -6.93 -31.78
N LEU A 8 -22.91 -5.82 -32.50
CA LEU A 8 -21.96 -5.32 -33.51
C LEU A 8 -20.62 -4.92 -32.88
N ALA A 9 -20.65 -4.23 -31.73
CA ALA A 9 -19.44 -3.86 -30.99
C ALA A 9 -18.62 -5.10 -30.59
N ALA A 10 -19.28 -6.17 -30.10
CA ALA A 10 -18.62 -7.43 -29.77
C ALA A 10 -17.97 -8.11 -31.00
N ILE A 11 -18.63 -8.08 -32.16
CA ILE A 11 -18.11 -8.63 -33.42
C ILE A 11 -16.91 -7.83 -33.92
N ILE A 12 -16.97 -6.48 -33.88
CA ILE A 12 -15.86 -5.61 -34.30
C ILE A 12 -14.65 -5.77 -33.36
N CYS A 13 -14.88 -5.98 -32.05
CA CYS A 13 -13.81 -6.33 -31.12
C CYS A 13 -13.13 -7.66 -31.46
N ALA A 14 -13.90 -8.68 -31.89
CA ALA A 14 -13.35 -9.97 -32.28
C ALA A 14 -12.55 -9.90 -33.60
N ALA A 15 -12.96 -9.05 -34.54
CA ALA A 15 -12.25 -8.85 -35.81
C ALA A 15 -10.89 -8.14 -35.64
N ASN A 16 -10.80 -7.16 -34.73
CA ASN A 16 -9.56 -6.42 -34.44
C ASN A 16 -8.72 -7.02 -33.29
N SER A 17 -9.16 -8.09 -32.63
CA SER A 17 -8.37 -8.71 -31.57
C SER A 17 -7.17 -9.49 -32.13
N GLN A 18 -5.98 -8.90 -32.05
CA GLN A 18 -4.77 -9.70 -31.82
C GLN A 18 -5.06 -10.68 -30.68
N GLN A 19 -4.82 -11.97 -30.90
CA GLN A 19 -5.53 -13.09 -30.28
C GLN A 19 -5.70 -12.97 -28.75
N CYS A 20 -6.81 -12.37 -28.34
CA CYS A 20 -7.17 -12.25 -26.94
C CYS A 20 -7.56 -13.64 -26.42
N PRO A 21 -6.77 -14.27 -25.53
CA PRO A 21 -7.01 -15.64 -25.09
C PRO A 21 -8.45 -15.78 -24.57
N PRO A 22 -9.13 -16.92 -24.79
CA PRO A 22 -10.50 -17.08 -24.32
C PRO A 22 -10.59 -16.76 -22.82
N LEU A 23 -11.71 -16.19 -22.38
CA LEU A 23 -11.96 -16.06 -20.93
C LEU A 23 -11.88 -17.47 -20.34
N GLY A 24 -10.83 -17.71 -19.54
CA GLY A 24 -10.44 -19.05 -19.11
C GLY A 24 -11.63 -19.78 -18.49
N ALA A 25 -11.78 -21.06 -18.81
CA ALA A 25 -12.97 -21.86 -18.48
C ALA A 25 -13.34 -21.65 -17.01
N MET A 26 -14.41 -20.89 -16.77
CA MET A 26 -14.75 -20.41 -15.43
C MET A 26 -15.05 -21.62 -14.54
N GLY A 27 -14.17 -21.85 -13.57
CA GLY A 27 -14.17 -23.07 -12.77
C GLY A 27 -15.53 -23.36 -12.15
N ARG A 28 -15.94 -24.64 -12.19
CA ARG A 28 -17.06 -25.10 -11.35
C ARG A 28 -16.74 -24.75 -9.89
N THR A 29 -17.75 -24.28 -9.17
CA THR A 29 -17.64 -24.04 -7.73
C THR A 29 -17.28 -25.36 -7.03
N SER A 30 -16.04 -25.48 -6.57
CA SER A 30 -15.66 -26.52 -5.63
C SER A 30 -16.38 -26.31 -4.30
N SER A 31 -16.38 -27.34 -3.45
CA SER A 31 -16.67 -27.20 -2.03
C SER A 31 -15.52 -26.43 -1.37
N ASP A 32 -15.54 -25.10 -1.55
CA ASP A 32 -14.42 -24.20 -1.29
C ASP A 32 -14.08 -24.22 0.21
N PRO A 33 -12.84 -24.59 0.62
CA PRO A 33 -12.45 -24.51 2.03
C PRO A 33 -12.52 -23.04 2.49
N SER A 34 -12.73 -22.80 3.79
CA SER A 34 -12.80 -21.44 4.35
C SER A 34 -11.66 -20.57 3.81
N LEU A 35 -11.99 -19.38 3.34
CA LEU A 35 -11.02 -18.52 2.65
C LEU A 35 -9.87 -18.16 3.59
N MET A 36 -10.17 -17.98 4.89
CA MET A 36 -9.20 -17.78 5.96
C MET A 36 -8.23 -18.95 6.12
N ALA A 37 -8.69 -20.20 5.96
CA ALA A 37 -7.80 -21.36 6.02
C ALA A 37 -6.84 -21.40 4.82
N ALA A 38 -7.26 -20.93 3.64
CA ALA A 38 -6.38 -20.78 2.49
C ALA A 38 -5.33 -19.68 2.71
N ALA A 39 -5.73 -18.52 3.24
CA ALA A 39 -4.81 -17.44 3.62
C ALA A 39 -3.79 -17.90 4.67
N LYS A 40 -4.23 -18.61 5.74
CA LYS A 40 -3.33 -19.11 6.80
C LYS A 40 -2.32 -20.16 6.30
N ARG A 41 -2.62 -20.95 5.26
CA ARG A 41 -1.64 -21.87 4.65
C ARG A 41 -0.40 -21.16 4.07
N GLU A 42 -0.53 -19.94 3.54
CA GLU A 42 0.62 -19.17 3.01
C GLU A 42 1.53 -18.61 4.12
N ILE A 43 1.05 -18.49 5.37
CA ILE A 43 1.93 -18.19 6.52
C ILE A 43 2.94 -19.34 6.66
N HIS A 44 2.45 -20.57 6.76
CA HIS A 44 3.30 -21.77 6.87
C HIS A 44 4.15 -21.99 5.62
N ALA A 45 3.62 -21.74 4.41
CA ALA A 45 4.38 -21.89 3.17
C ALA A 45 5.49 -20.82 3.04
N SER A 46 5.26 -19.58 3.49
CA SER A 46 6.32 -18.56 3.61
C SER A 46 7.41 -19.01 4.57
N LEU A 47 7.03 -19.45 5.77
CA LEU A 47 7.98 -19.91 6.80
C LEU A 47 8.72 -21.18 6.39
N ALA A 48 8.14 -22.05 5.56
CA ALA A 48 8.85 -23.20 5.01
C ALA A 48 9.91 -22.82 3.96
N ARG A 49 9.80 -21.63 3.33
CA ARG A 49 10.78 -21.07 2.40
C ARG A 49 11.85 -20.22 3.11
N ASP A 50 11.46 -19.49 4.15
CA ASP A 50 12.39 -18.74 5.02
C ASP A 50 13.12 -19.72 5.96
N GLY A 51 14.44 -19.84 5.85
CA GLY A 51 15.23 -20.79 6.67
C GLY A 51 15.08 -20.58 8.19
N LYS A 52 15.54 -21.56 8.99
CA LYS A 52 15.59 -21.44 10.45
C LYS A 52 16.79 -20.62 10.92
N ALA A 53 16.59 -19.80 11.95
CA ALA A 53 17.68 -19.10 12.64
C ALA A 53 18.55 -20.06 13.45
N ALA A 54 19.77 -19.63 13.79
CA ALA A 54 20.69 -20.42 14.61
C ALA A 54 20.19 -20.65 16.05
N SER A 55 19.46 -19.69 16.62
CA SER A 55 18.72 -19.84 17.88
C SER A 55 17.65 -18.75 18.02
N ALA A 56 16.73 -18.92 18.99
CA ALA A 56 15.74 -17.90 19.35
C ALA A 56 16.38 -16.59 19.81
N GLN A 57 17.49 -16.66 20.57
CA GLN A 57 18.24 -15.49 21.03
C GLN A 57 18.82 -14.70 19.85
N HIS A 58 19.41 -15.40 18.86
CA HIS A 58 19.95 -14.74 17.68
C HIS A 58 18.85 -14.12 16.80
N ALA A 59 17.71 -14.80 16.66
CA ALA A 59 16.54 -14.26 15.96
C ALA A 59 15.99 -12.98 16.65
N LEU A 60 15.96 -12.97 17.98
CA LEU A 60 15.52 -11.83 18.79
C LEU A 60 16.53 -10.65 18.72
N GLU A 61 17.83 -10.93 18.69
CA GLU A 61 18.90 -9.94 18.46
C GLU A 61 18.79 -9.27 17.07
N ASP A 62 18.68 -10.06 16.00
CA ASP A 62 18.53 -9.55 14.62
C ASP A 62 17.28 -8.68 14.45
N VAL A 63 16.25 -8.88 15.29
CA VAL A 63 15.04 -8.03 15.36
C VAL A 63 15.27 -6.76 16.19
N LEU A 64 15.75 -6.88 17.42
CA LEU A 64 15.83 -5.75 18.37
C LEU A 64 16.87 -4.70 17.95
N TRP A 65 17.99 -5.12 17.35
CA TRP A 65 19.03 -4.17 16.91
C TRP A 65 18.72 -3.50 15.57
N ASN A 66 17.71 -3.94 14.82
CA ASN A 66 17.21 -3.22 13.65
C ASN A 66 16.11 -2.22 14.02
N LYS A 67 16.47 -1.24 14.85
CA LYS A 67 15.63 -0.19 15.48
C LYS A 67 14.54 0.43 14.57
N LYS A 68 14.77 0.48 13.26
CA LYS A 68 13.85 1.06 12.26
C LYS A 68 12.72 0.12 11.82
N GLU A 69 12.93 -1.19 11.96
CA GLU A 69 11.99 -2.25 11.57
C GLU A 69 11.50 -3.08 12.78
N THR A 70 12.13 -2.95 13.96
CA THR A 70 11.78 -3.68 15.20
C THR A 70 10.31 -3.52 15.59
N VAL A 71 9.61 -4.64 15.75
CA VAL A 71 8.42 -4.75 16.60
C VAL A 71 8.62 -5.89 17.60
N LEU A 72 8.44 -5.58 18.88
CA LEU A 72 8.35 -6.52 19.99
C LEU A 72 6.90 -6.54 20.48
N ILE A 73 6.43 -7.72 20.89
CA ILE A 73 5.16 -7.93 21.57
C ILE A 73 5.49 -8.61 22.90
N LEU A 74 5.06 -8.00 24.00
CA LEU A 74 5.31 -8.50 25.36
C LEU A 74 4.10 -8.22 26.27
N ASP A 75 3.52 -9.27 26.85
CA ASP A 75 2.30 -9.23 27.67
C ASP A 75 1.12 -8.55 26.95
N ASN A 76 0.89 -8.94 25.68
CA ASN A 76 -0.09 -8.32 24.78
C ASN A 76 0.15 -6.81 24.47
N ARG A 77 1.31 -6.24 24.84
CA ARG A 77 1.70 -4.85 24.55
C ARG A 77 2.61 -4.80 23.32
N VAL A 78 2.29 -3.94 22.36
CA VAL A 78 3.17 -3.66 21.21
C VAL A 78 4.22 -2.63 21.62
N ILE A 79 5.49 -2.96 21.40
CA ILE A 79 6.66 -2.16 21.76
C ILE A 79 7.53 -1.99 20.51
N VAL A 80 7.98 -0.78 20.23
CA VAL A 80 8.86 -0.44 19.10
C VAL A 80 9.94 0.54 19.55
N ASP A 81 11.09 0.60 18.86
CA ASP A 81 12.04 1.69 19.08
C ASP A 81 11.50 3.01 18.49
N ARG A 82 11.75 4.16 19.12
CA ARG A 82 11.22 5.47 18.69
C ARG A 82 11.67 5.89 17.29
N SER A 83 12.72 5.30 16.73
CA SER A 83 13.12 5.49 15.33
C SER A 83 12.18 4.78 14.35
N PHE A 84 11.60 3.62 14.70
CA PHE A 84 10.52 2.95 13.94
C PHE A 84 9.39 3.92 13.62
N LEU A 85 8.95 4.70 14.61
CA LEU A 85 7.85 5.66 14.47
C LEU A 85 8.16 6.83 13.52
N ARG A 86 9.42 7.00 13.08
CA ARG A 86 9.81 8.04 12.11
C ARG A 86 9.68 7.56 10.66
N HIS A 87 9.42 6.27 10.43
CA HIS A 87 9.31 5.68 9.09
C HIS A 87 7.88 5.70 8.54
N ALA A 88 7.73 5.99 7.25
CA ALA A 88 6.42 6.07 6.61
C ALA A 88 5.64 4.76 6.73
N LYS A 89 4.37 4.83 7.13
CA LYS A 89 3.46 3.71 7.48
C LYS A 89 3.79 2.94 8.77
N HIS A 90 5.00 3.03 9.34
CA HIS A 90 5.39 2.25 10.52
C HIS A 90 4.52 2.58 11.76
N PRO A 91 4.28 3.86 12.13
CA PRO A 91 3.30 4.22 13.16
C PRO A 91 1.91 3.59 13.00
N ALA A 92 1.39 3.54 11.76
CA ALA A 92 0.09 2.96 11.48
C ALA A 92 0.10 1.43 11.59
N HIS A 93 1.23 0.75 11.34
CA HIS A 93 1.38 -0.68 11.60
C HIS A 93 1.41 -1.00 13.09
N ALA A 94 2.18 -0.26 13.90
CA ALA A 94 2.21 -0.48 15.33
C ALA A 94 0.86 -0.15 16.00
N ALA A 95 0.12 0.85 15.50
CA ALA A 95 -1.23 1.14 15.96
C ALA A 95 -2.24 0.05 15.55
N LEU A 96 -2.17 -0.45 14.30
CA LEU A 96 -2.95 -1.61 13.84
C LEU A 96 -2.67 -2.84 14.72
N ALA A 97 -1.41 -3.14 15.00
CA ALA A 97 -1.00 -4.23 15.89
C ALA A 97 -1.57 -4.05 17.31
N ALA A 98 -1.52 -2.84 17.87
CA ALA A 98 -2.11 -2.55 19.17
C ALA A 98 -3.66 -2.62 19.15
N SER A 99 -4.29 -2.33 18.01
CA SER A 99 -5.72 -2.53 17.79
C SER A 99 -6.10 -4.01 17.63
N VAL A 100 -5.18 -4.88 17.18
CA VAL A 100 -5.34 -6.35 17.25
C VAL A 100 -5.23 -6.81 18.70
N GLY A 101 -4.22 -6.35 19.46
CA GLY A 101 -4.05 -6.67 20.88
C GLY A 101 -5.24 -6.27 21.77
N ALA A 102 -6.00 -5.23 21.36
CA ALA A 102 -7.24 -4.84 22.01
C ALA A 102 -8.45 -5.76 21.69
N ARG A 103 -8.34 -6.61 20.67
CA ARG A 103 -9.42 -7.49 20.15
C ARG A 103 -9.13 -8.98 20.31
N ARG A 104 -7.87 -9.36 20.40
CA ARG A 104 -7.35 -10.72 20.63
C ARG A 104 -6.07 -10.63 21.46
N ALA A 105 -5.78 -11.63 22.29
CA ALA A 105 -4.48 -11.74 22.92
C ALA A 105 -3.40 -12.00 21.85
N LEU A 106 -2.39 -11.14 21.79
CA LEU A 106 -1.17 -11.39 21.02
C LEU A 106 -0.16 -12.17 21.89
N PRO A 107 0.48 -13.23 21.38
CA PRO A 107 1.52 -13.95 22.09
C PRO A 107 2.82 -13.12 22.15
N ASN A 108 3.70 -13.44 23.09
CA ASN A 108 5.02 -12.81 23.16
C ASN A 108 5.85 -13.19 21.92
N ALA A 109 6.29 -12.20 21.16
CA ALA A 109 6.93 -12.41 19.86
C ALA A 109 7.75 -11.18 19.46
N ALA A 110 8.67 -11.34 18.50
CA ALA A 110 9.43 -10.25 17.93
C ALA A 110 9.60 -10.47 16.43
N TYR A 111 9.46 -9.41 15.62
CA TYR A 111 9.72 -9.48 14.19
C TYR A 111 10.16 -8.12 13.60
N ARG A 112 10.82 -8.16 12.45
CA ARG A 112 11.11 -6.98 11.63
C ARG A 112 9.96 -6.72 10.68
N PHE A 113 9.46 -5.49 10.66
CA PHE A 113 8.41 -5.05 9.75
C PHE A 113 8.99 -4.28 8.58
N SER A 114 8.73 -4.74 7.35
CA SER A 114 9.08 -3.99 6.14
C SER A 114 7.84 -3.40 5.47
N ALA A 115 7.69 -2.08 5.57
CA ALA A 115 6.60 -1.32 4.96
C ALA A 115 6.75 -1.08 3.43
N GLY A 116 7.75 -1.69 2.79
CA GLY A 116 8.07 -1.48 1.37
C GLY A 116 6.94 -1.90 0.43
N THR A 117 6.67 -1.12 -0.62
CA THR A 117 5.64 -1.46 -1.63
C THR A 117 6.07 -2.57 -2.59
N ARG A 118 7.26 -3.15 -2.41
CA ARG A 118 7.77 -4.28 -3.21
C ARG A 118 8.09 -5.52 -2.37
N GLY A 119 7.69 -5.54 -1.09
CA GLY A 119 8.28 -6.45 -0.10
C GLY A 119 9.79 -6.18 0.09
N VAL A 120 10.52 -7.21 0.53
CA VAL A 120 11.98 -7.15 0.79
C VAL A 120 12.78 -7.72 -0.39
N LYS A 121 13.93 -7.12 -0.70
CA LYS A 121 14.86 -7.62 -1.73
C LYS A 121 15.45 -8.99 -1.33
N ARG A 122 15.77 -9.83 -2.31
CA ARG A 122 16.47 -11.12 -2.13
C ARG A 122 17.77 -10.99 -1.33
N SER A 123 18.48 -9.87 -1.48
CA SER A 123 19.68 -9.56 -0.68
C SER A 123 19.40 -9.37 0.82
N GLY A 124 18.22 -8.85 1.17
CA GLY A 124 17.77 -8.68 2.56
C GLY A 124 17.35 -9.99 3.25
N CYS A 125 17.08 -11.04 2.47
CA CYS A 125 16.64 -12.35 2.95
C CYS A 125 17.75 -13.42 2.89
N ARG A 126 19.02 -13.00 2.84
CA ARG A 126 20.19 -13.89 2.90
C ARG A 126 20.44 -14.49 4.29
N ARG A 127 19.77 -13.96 5.33
CA ARG A 127 19.79 -14.50 6.68
C ARG A 127 18.37 -14.80 7.14
N PRO A 128 18.15 -15.91 7.86
CA PRO A 128 16.86 -16.24 8.45
C PRO A 128 16.62 -15.45 9.73
N PHE A 129 15.66 -14.51 9.69
CA PHE A 129 15.18 -13.74 10.85
C PHE A 129 13.66 -13.52 10.72
N PRO A 130 12.91 -13.32 11.82
CA PRO A 130 11.46 -13.12 11.75
C PRO A 130 11.13 -11.84 10.99
N LEU A 131 10.48 -11.99 9.83
CA LEU A 131 10.20 -10.90 8.88
C LEU A 131 8.71 -10.87 8.50
N ALA A 132 8.07 -9.73 8.73
CA ALA A 132 6.72 -9.41 8.29
C ALA A 132 6.74 -8.40 7.13
N VAL A 133 6.00 -8.69 6.07
CA VAL A 133 5.86 -7.85 4.88
C VAL A 133 4.39 -7.58 4.55
N ILE A 134 4.06 -6.40 4.04
CA ILE A 134 2.68 -6.03 3.69
C ILE A 134 2.27 -6.42 2.26
N THR A 135 3.24 -6.85 1.44
CA THR A 135 3.04 -7.25 0.05
C THR A 135 4.28 -7.99 -0.44
N LYS A 136 4.11 -8.84 -1.45
CA LYS A 136 5.20 -9.39 -2.28
C LYS A 136 4.95 -8.96 -3.73
N MET A 137 5.99 -8.67 -4.50
CA MET A 137 5.92 -8.16 -5.87
C MET A 137 5.96 -9.25 -6.94
N THR A 138 6.63 -10.36 -6.68
CA THR A 138 6.93 -11.43 -7.65
C THR A 138 6.33 -12.79 -7.23
N GLY A 139 5.14 -12.75 -6.62
CA GLY A 139 4.45 -13.91 -6.07
C GLY A 139 4.87 -14.30 -4.65
N TYR A 140 4.36 -15.44 -4.19
CA TYR A 140 4.53 -15.93 -2.81
C TYR A 140 5.95 -16.41 -2.49
N ASP A 141 6.73 -16.77 -3.53
CA ASP A 141 8.12 -17.22 -3.45
C ASP A 141 9.08 -16.18 -2.88
N GLN A 142 8.70 -14.89 -2.91
CA GLN A 142 9.42 -13.84 -2.22
C GLN A 142 9.34 -14.07 -0.69
N CYS A 143 10.45 -13.83 0.00
CA CYS A 143 10.62 -14.03 1.44
C CYS A 143 9.70 -13.17 2.33
N GLY A 144 9.56 -13.60 3.59
CA GLY A 144 8.81 -12.92 4.63
C GLY A 144 7.33 -13.32 4.70
N VAL A 145 6.77 -13.31 5.90
CA VAL A 145 5.35 -13.58 6.15
C VAL A 145 4.49 -12.38 5.77
N LEU A 146 3.46 -12.61 4.96
CA LEU A 146 2.48 -11.58 4.62
C LEU A 146 1.61 -11.22 5.84
N VAL A 147 1.49 -9.93 6.16
CA VAL A 147 0.63 -9.41 7.25
C VAL A 147 -0.36 -8.35 6.74
N PRO A 148 -1.48 -8.11 7.46
CA PRO A 148 -2.41 -7.02 7.15
C PRO A 148 -1.73 -5.67 6.99
N ASN A 149 -2.04 -4.97 5.90
CA ASN A 149 -1.38 -3.71 5.56
C ASN A 149 -1.90 -2.54 6.44
N PRO A 150 -1.09 -1.51 6.75
CA PRO A 150 -1.51 -0.40 7.62
C PRO A 150 -2.62 0.51 7.07
N TYR A 151 -3.18 0.24 5.88
CA TYR A 151 -4.35 0.95 5.32
C TYR A 151 -5.68 0.20 5.52
N PHE A 152 -5.68 -0.91 6.27
CA PHE A 152 -6.85 -1.27 7.08
C PHE A 152 -7.07 -0.23 8.20
N GLY A 153 -6.01 0.45 8.63
CA GLY A 153 -6.05 1.61 9.52
C GLY A 153 -5.46 1.33 10.91
N PRO A 154 -5.17 2.39 11.70
CA PRO A 154 -4.63 2.27 13.06
C PRO A 154 -5.67 1.86 14.11
N ASP A 155 -6.93 1.69 13.71
CA ASP A 155 -8.11 1.40 14.54
C ASP A 155 -9.03 0.47 13.74
N LEU A 156 -9.13 -0.79 14.18
CA LEU A 156 -9.98 -1.81 13.54
C LEU A 156 -11.48 -1.58 13.79
N ASP A 157 -11.85 -0.82 14.83
CA ASP A 157 -13.24 -0.44 15.07
C ASP A 157 -13.65 0.71 14.12
N ALA A 158 -12.74 1.62 13.80
CA ALA A 158 -12.95 2.61 12.73
C ALA A 158 -13.10 1.93 11.36
N TYR A 159 -12.29 0.91 11.08
CA TYR A 159 -12.44 0.10 9.87
C TYR A 159 -13.80 -0.63 9.84
N ALA A 160 -14.22 -1.24 10.95
CA ALA A 160 -15.52 -1.89 11.08
C ALA A 160 -16.69 -0.91 10.83
N ARG A 161 -16.63 0.31 11.38
CA ARG A 161 -17.63 1.37 11.13
C ARG A 161 -17.67 1.76 9.65
N GLN A 162 -16.54 2.15 9.08
CA GLN A 162 -16.44 2.56 7.66
C GLN A 162 -16.96 1.48 6.70
N THR A 163 -16.62 0.21 6.94
CA THR A 163 -17.02 -0.89 6.05
C THR A 163 -18.45 -1.38 6.32
N GLY A 164 -18.95 -1.26 7.56
CA GLY A 164 -20.36 -1.43 7.89
C GLY A 164 -21.26 -0.41 7.20
N GLU A 165 -20.86 0.86 7.19
CA GLU A 165 -21.51 1.95 6.43
C GLU A 165 -21.50 1.68 4.92
N ALA A 166 -20.35 1.30 4.34
CA ALA A 166 -20.24 0.93 2.93
C ALA A 166 -21.18 -0.24 2.56
N ARG A 167 -21.24 -1.28 3.40
CA ARG A 167 -22.14 -2.43 3.23
C ARG A 167 -23.62 -2.07 3.43
N ALA A 168 -23.94 -1.09 4.27
CA ALA A 168 -25.30 -0.58 4.42
C ALA A 168 -25.76 0.17 3.16
N LEU A 169 -24.92 1.07 2.63
CA LEU A 169 -25.16 1.75 1.35
C LEU A 169 -25.27 0.77 0.19
N ALA A 170 -24.48 -0.30 0.20
CA ALA A 170 -24.55 -1.39 -0.78
C ALA A 170 -25.89 -2.16 -0.71
N ARG A 171 -26.36 -2.53 0.49
CA ARG A 171 -27.64 -3.23 0.67
C ARG A 171 -28.84 -2.37 0.26
N ALA A 172 -28.77 -1.06 0.47
CA ALA A 172 -29.80 -0.11 0.04
C ALA A 172 -29.88 0.07 -1.50
N ARG A 173 -28.95 -0.51 -2.27
CA ARG A 173 -28.83 -0.35 -3.73
C ARG A 173 -28.63 -1.72 -4.40
N PRO A 174 -29.72 -2.42 -4.79
CA PRO A 174 -29.64 -3.72 -5.46
C PRO A 174 -28.71 -3.67 -6.68
N LEU A 175 -27.90 -4.73 -6.89
CA LEU A 175 -26.90 -4.76 -7.96
C LEU A 175 -27.49 -4.45 -9.34
N ALA A 176 -28.70 -4.94 -9.62
CA ALA A 176 -29.39 -4.71 -10.89
C ALA A 176 -29.68 -3.23 -11.21
N SER A 177 -29.87 -2.37 -10.21
CA SER A 177 -30.19 -0.94 -10.39
C SER A 177 -28.96 -0.02 -10.38
N ARG A 178 -27.75 -0.56 -10.33
CA ARG A 178 -26.49 0.19 -10.33
C ARG A 178 -25.98 0.47 -11.75
N VAL A 179 -25.08 1.43 -11.89
CA VAL A 179 -24.41 1.77 -13.16
C VAL A 179 -23.62 0.55 -13.67
N GLY A 180 -23.97 0.05 -14.85
CA GLY A 180 -23.36 -1.13 -15.50
C GLY A 180 -21.96 -0.92 -16.06
N ARG A 181 -21.11 -0.11 -15.41
CA ARG A 181 -19.75 0.22 -15.84
C ARG A 181 -18.70 -0.13 -14.80
N ALA A 182 -17.50 -0.44 -15.28
CA ALA A 182 -16.30 -0.63 -14.47
C ALA A 182 -15.74 0.70 -13.98
N LEU A 183 -15.99 1.03 -12.70
CA LEU A 183 -15.50 2.25 -12.06
C LEU A 183 -14.03 2.10 -11.66
N TRP A 184 -13.21 3.08 -12.04
CA TRP A 184 -11.94 3.37 -11.37
C TRP A 184 -11.71 4.87 -11.20
N ARG A 185 -11.13 5.24 -10.06
CA ARG A 185 -10.58 6.58 -9.77
C ARG A 185 -9.27 6.45 -9.02
N GLY A 186 -8.25 7.17 -9.47
CA GLY A 186 -6.91 7.22 -8.85
C GLY A 186 -5.95 8.04 -9.71
N ASN A 187 -4.67 8.13 -9.33
CA ASN A 187 -3.70 8.97 -10.04
C ASN A 187 -2.77 8.16 -10.97
N ILE A 188 -2.32 8.80 -12.04
CA ILE A 188 -1.20 8.39 -12.89
C ILE A 188 -0.14 9.50 -12.77
N SER A 189 1.14 9.16 -12.53
CA SER A 189 2.23 10.15 -12.56
C SER A 189 3.51 9.53 -13.13
N SER A 190 4.23 10.22 -13.99
CA SER A 190 5.44 9.73 -14.66
C SER A 190 6.56 9.51 -13.65
N ARG A 191 7.26 8.37 -13.75
CA ARG A 191 8.34 7.94 -12.83
C ARG A 191 9.46 7.25 -13.60
N ALA A 192 10.44 6.69 -12.89
CA ALA A 192 11.44 5.81 -13.48
C ALA A 192 10.78 4.47 -13.91
N CYS A 193 11.31 3.81 -14.93
CA CYS A 193 10.69 2.64 -15.57
C CYS A 193 10.42 1.44 -14.65
N ASP A 194 11.23 1.23 -13.61
CA ASP A 194 10.94 0.22 -12.57
C ASP A 194 9.63 0.52 -11.82
N LYS A 195 9.12 1.75 -11.90
CA LYS A 195 7.95 2.30 -11.23
C LYS A 195 6.82 2.66 -12.20
N GLU A 196 6.76 2.03 -13.38
CA GLU A 196 5.70 2.30 -14.37
C GLU A 196 4.66 1.18 -14.51
N LEU A 197 4.89 -0.01 -13.96
CA LEU A 197 3.95 -1.14 -14.01
C LEU A 197 2.52 -0.77 -13.59
N GLY A 198 2.38 -0.07 -12.45
CA GLY A 198 1.08 0.36 -11.95
C GLY A 198 0.49 1.52 -12.73
N ASN A 199 1.31 2.39 -13.30
CA ASN A 199 0.84 3.48 -14.16
C ASN A 199 0.34 2.97 -15.51
N ARG A 200 1.01 1.98 -16.12
CA ARG A 200 0.64 1.46 -17.44
C ARG A 200 -0.66 0.67 -17.40
N ALA A 201 -0.88 -0.12 -16.35
CA ALA A 201 -2.19 -0.74 -16.08
C ALA A 201 -3.30 0.31 -15.91
N ARG A 202 -3.03 1.44 -15.24
CA ARG A 202 -3.98 2.56 -15.14
C ARG A 202 -4.24 3.22 -16.48
N LEU A 203 -3.20 3.56 -17.24
CA LEU A 203 -3.31 4.19 -18.56
C LEU A 203 -4.13 3.31 -19.51
N ALA A 204 -3.89 2.00 -19.52
CA ALA A 204 -4.66 1.04 -20.29
C ALA A 204 -6.14 1.01 -19.85
N ALA A 205 -6.42 0.88 -18.56
CA ALA A 205 -7.79 0.90 -18.05
C ALA A 205 -8.54 2.22 -18.33
N THR A 206 -7.85 3.36 -18.27
CA THR A 206 -8.44 4.66 -18.64
C THR A 206 -8.66 4.78 -20.16
N ALA A 207 -7.79 4.17 -20.99
CA ALA A 207 -8.02 4.08 -22.44
C ALA A 207 -9.27 3.25 -22.77
N LEU A 208 -9.58 2.19 -22.01
CA LEU A 208 -10.86 1.46 -22.14
C LEU A 208 -12.10 2.35 -21.89
N SER A 209 -11.96 3.52 -21.24
CA SER A 209 -13.07 4.49 -21.08
C SER A 209 -13.19 5.47 -22.24
N VAL A 210 -12.26 5.42 -23.20
CA VAL A 210 -12.33 6.08 -24.51
C VAL A 210 -12.82 5.06 -25.56
N ASP A 211 -12.25 3.86 -25.54
CA ASP A 211 -12.59 2.76 -26.47
C ASP A 211 -13.99 2.17 -26.20
N PHE A 212 -14.40 2.09 -24.92
CA PHE A 212 -15.64 1.43 -24.48
C PHE A 212 -16.38 2.26 -23.39
N PRO A 213 -16.84 3.48 -23.69
CA PRO A 213 -17.42 4.42 -22.71
C PRO A 213 -18.73 3.94 -22.05
N ASP A 214 -19.43 3.00 -22.70
CA ASP A 214 -20.63 2.34 -22.16
C ASP A 214 -20.31 1.18 -21.19
N LEU A 215 -19.05 0.71 -21.15
CA LEU A 215 -18.60 -0.38 -20.28
C LEU A 215 -17.63 0.09 -19.17
N PHE A 216 -16.91 1.20 -19.37
CA PHE A 216 -15.90 1.68 -18.42
C PHE A 216 -16.11 3.13 -17.97
N ASP A 217 -15.76 3.35 -16.72
CA ASP A 217 -15.69 4.67 -16.07
C ASP A 217 -14.40 4.71 -15.24
N ALA A 218 -13.26 4.53 -15.91
CA ALA A 218 -11.92 4.65 -15.35
C ALA A 218 -11.32 6.00 -15.76
N ARG A 219 -11.09 6.88 -14.79
CA ARG A 219 -10.54 8.23 -15.01
C ARG A 219 -9.62 8.64 -13.86
N CYS A 220 -8.65 9.50 -14.11
CA CYS A 220 -7.91 10.18 -13.04
C CYS A 220 -8.56 11.53 -12.69
N PRO A 221 -8.41 12.03 -11.44
CA PRO A 221 -8.99 13.32 -11.05
C PRO A 221 -8.24 14.48 -11.73
N PRO A 222 -8.80 15.70 -11.74
CA PRO A 222 -8.11 16.89 -12.26
C PRO A 222 -6.73 17.08 -11.62
N GLY A 223 -5.69 17.24 -12.46
CA GLY A 223 -4.29 17.30 -12.01
C GLY A 223 -3.67 15.98 -11.56
N GLY A 224 -4.41 14.87 -11.59
CA GLY A 224 -3.97 13.51 -11.25
C GLY A 224 -3.64 12.62 -12.45
N CYS A 225 -3.64 13.17 -13.67
CA CYS A 225 -3.26 12.49 -14.92
C CYS A 225 -1.94 13.04 -15.45
N ASP A 226 -0.85 12.29 -15.26
CA ASP A 226 0.48 12.57 -15.79
C ASP A 226 1.12 11.24 -16.25
N PRO A 227 0.69 10.66 -17.38
CA PRO A 227 1.27 9.42 -17.92
C PRO A 227 2.68 9.63 -18.46
N ARG A 228 3.46 8.55 -18.50
CA ARG A 228 4.75 8.50 -19.22
C ARG A 228 4.51 8.72 -20.72
N PRO A 229 5.25 9.63 -21.39
CA PRO A 229 5.07 9.87 -22.82
C PRO A 229 5.56 8.66 -23.64
N PRO A 230 4.88 8.29 -24.75
CA PRO A 230 5.28 7.15 -25.59
C PRO A 230 6.67 7.30 -26.24
N SER A 231 7.19 8.54 -26.34
CA SER A 231 8.55 8.84 -26.81
C SER A 231 9.66 8.49 -25.82
N GLU A 232 9.31 8.16 -24.57
CA GLU A 232 10.25 7.63 -23.57
C GLU A 232 9.81 6.20 -23.14
N PRO A 233 9.87 5.21 -24.04
CA PRO A 233 9.49 3.84 -23.73
C PRO A 233 10.42 3.24 -22.67
N CYS A 234 9.90 2.29 -21.90
CA CYS A 234 10.68 1.49 -20.97
C CYS A 234 11.11 0.19 -21.64
N ASP A 235 12.37 -0.22 -21.46
CA ASP A 235 12.77 -1.59 -21.76
C ASP A 235 12.13 -2.54 -20.73
N GLU A 236 11.13 -3.28 -21.21
CA GLU A 236 10.28 -4.14 -20.39
C GLU A 236 11.04 -5.39 -19.91
N ALA A 237 11.92 -5.92 -20.75
CA ALA A 237 12.74 -7.08 -20.44
C ALA A 237 13.80 -6.74 -19.39
N ASP A 238 14.47 -5.59 -19.54
CA ASP A 238 15.42 -5.04 -18.57
C ASP A 238 14.73 -4.67 -17.22
N VAL A 239 13.53 -4.09 -17.24
CA VAL A 239 12.76 -3.88 -16.00
C VAL A 239 12.35 -5.20 -15.33
N ALA A 240 11.82 -6.16 -16.09
CA ALA A 240 11.42 -7.47 -15.55
C ALA A 240 12.62 -8.25 -14.99
N ALA A 241 13.73 -8.29 -15.71
CA ALA A 241 14.98 -8.93 -15.30
C ALA A 241 15.54 -8.29 -14.01
N ARG A 242 15.56 -6.95 -13.91
CA ARG A 242 15.94 -6.26 -12.67
C ARG A 242 15.02 -6.57 -11.50
N ILE A 243 13.71 -6.66 -11.72
CA ILE A 243 12.76 -6.98 -10.65
C ILE A 243 12.99 -8.40 -10.13
N LEU A 244 13.18 -9.40 -11.01
CA LEU A 244 13.51 -10.77 -10.61
C LEU A 244 14.89 -10.88 -9.94
N ALA A 245 15.89 -10.10 -10.39
CA ALA A 245 17.20 -10.05 -9.75
C ALA A 245 17.16 -9.42 -8.34
N ASP A 246 16.41 -8.32 -8.17
CA ASP A 246 16.28 -7.62 -6.89
C ASP A 246 15.42 -8.38 -5.87
N TYR A 247 14.30 -8.98 -6.29
CA TYR A 247 13.26 -9.52 -5.39
C TYR A 247 13.12 -11.05 -5.45
N GLY A 248 13.68 -11.72 -6.44
CA GLY A 248 13.45 -13.16 -6.68
C GLY A 248 12.05 -13.43 -7.20
N GLY A 249 11.56 -14.65 -6.96
CA GLY A 249 10.23 -15.11 -7.38
C GLY A 249 10.17 -15.71 -8.78
N SER A 250 9.05 -16.37 -9.08
CA SER A 250 8.81 -17.11 -10.33
C SER A 250 8.09 -16.31 -11.41
N ALA A 251 7.35 -15.25 -11.03
CA ALA A 251 6.50 -14.50 -11.93
C ALA A 251 7.12 -13.13 -12.31
N ALA A 252 7.53 -13.00 -13.57
CA ALA A 252 7.92 -11.71 -14.16
C ALA A 252 6.65 -10.83 -14.37
N PRO A 253 6.69 -9.53 -14.03
CA PRO A 253 5.58 -8.64 -14.33
C PRO A 253 5.54 -8.30 -15.83
N THR A 254 4.48 -8.69 -16.52
CA THR A 254 4.25 -8.38 -17.93
C THR A 254 3.72 -6.95 -18.12
N PHE A 255 4.11 -6.33 -19.23
CA PHE A 255 3.59 -5.03 -19.67
C PHE A 255 2.73 -5.24 -20.93
N ALA A 256 1.58 -4.58 -21.02
CA ALA A 256 0.79 -4.56 -22.26
C ALA A 256 1.30 -3.44 -23.19
N ASN A 257 1.57 -3.72 -24.46
CA ASN A 257 1.98 -2.73 -25.46
C ASN A 257 1.04 -1.51 -25.48
N TYR A 258 1.60 -0.30 -25.70
CA TYR A 258 0.80 0.92 -25.83
C TYR A 258 -0.14 0.79 -27.04
N THR A 259 -1.46 0.83 -26.82
CA THR A 259 -2.44 0.95 -27.90
C THR A 259 -2.42 2.36 -28.50
N ALA A 260 -2.99 2.53 -29.70
CA ALA A 260 -3.16 3.86 -30.30
C ALA A 260 -3.90 4.83 -29.34
N THR A 261 -4.92 4.34 -28.63
CA THR A 261 -5.66 5.09 -27.61
C THR A 261 -4.78 5.45 -26.41
N MET A 262 -3.91 4.56 -25.93
CA MET A 262 -2.94 4.89 -24.88
C MET A 262 -1.90 5.94 -25.34
N VAL A 263 -1.50 5.92 -26.62
CA VAL A 263 -0.62 6.95 -27.21
C VAL A 263 -1.32 8.30 -27.27
N ALA A 264 -2.53 8.37 -27.82
CA ALA A 264 -3.31 9.60 -27.90
C ALA A 264 -3.63 10.17 -26.52
N ALA A 265 -4.02 9.31 -25.58
CA ALA A 265 -4.36 9.71 -24.21
C ALA A 265 -3.14 10.09 -23.36
N ALA A 266 -1.94 9.64 -23.72
CA ALA A 266 -0.69 10.14 -23.14
C ALA A 266 -0.22 11.46 -23.75
N ALA A 267 -0.62 11.76 -24.99
CA ALA A 267 -0.36 13.05 -25.64
C ALA A 267 -1.30 14.16 -25.15
N ASP A 268 -2.59 13.86 -24.94
CA ASP A 268 -3.54 14.76 -24.26
C ASP A 268 -4.26 14.08 -23.07
N PRO A 269 -3.64 14.06 -21.88
CA PRO A 269 -4.27 13.54 -20.67
C PRO A 269 -5.53 14.31 -20.25
N ALA A 270 -5.70 15.57 -20.67
CA ALA A 270 -6.83 16.41 -20.26
C ALA A 270 -8.11 16.05 -21.03
N ALA A 271 -8.00 15.82 -22.35
CA ALA A 271 -9.13 15.38 -23.17
C ALA A 271 -9.55 13.92 -22.88
N TYR A 272 -8.58 13.02 -22.69
CA TYR A 272 -8.86 11.58 -22.64
C TYR A 272 -8.93 10.97 -21.23
N LEU A 273 -8.14 11.44 -20.27
CA LEU A 273 -7.91 10.72 -19.00
C LEU A 273 -8.58 11.36 -17.77
N VAL A 274 -8.73 12.69 -17.77
CA VAL A 274 -9.34 13.41 -16.64
C VAL A 274 -10.85 13.14 -16.57
N GLY A 275 -11.37 12.99 -15.35
CA GLY A 275 -12.80 12.85 -15.10
C GLY A 275 -13.23 13.42 -13.76
N GLY A 276 -14.54 13.54 -13.58
CA GLY A 276 -15.14 14.05 -12.35
C GLY A 276 -14.74 13.25 -11.11
N TYR A 277 -14.47 13.95 -10.01
CA TYR A 277 -14.24 13.32 -8.71
C TYR A 277 -15.51 12.59 -8.24
N VAL A 278 -15.37 11.30 -7.96
CA VAL A 278 -16.43 10.49 -7.33
C VAL A 278 -16.04 10.30 -5.87
N PRO A 279 -16.85 10.76 -4.89
CA PRO A 279 -16.59 10.49 -3.48
C PRO A 279 -16.75 8.98 -3.21
N PRO A 280 -15.93 8.35 -2.34
CA PRO A 280 -15.90 6.89 -2.30
C PRO A 280 -17.12 6.27 -1.60
N SER A 281 -17.92 7.06 -0.89
CA SER A 281 -19.28 6.70 -0.44
C SER A 281 -20.27 6.45 -1.58
N LYS A 282 -19.96 6.91 -2.80
CA LYS A 282 -20.72 6.61 -4.03
C LYS A 282 -20.16 5.44 -4.84
N PHE A 283 -19.04 4.80 -4.46
CA PHE A 283 -18.49 3.70 -5.28
C PHE A 283 -19.45 2.49 -5.38
N SER A 284 -20.37 2.34 -4.42
CA SER A 284 -21.46 1.35 -4.46
C SER A 284 -22.59 1.69 -5.45
N ASP A 285 -22.56 2.83 -6.14
CA ASP A 285 -23.49 3.14 -7.24
C ASP A 285 -23.14 2.42 -8.56
N TRP A 286 -21.98 1.75 -8.66
CA TRP A 286 -21.54 0.98 -9.84
C TRP A 286 -21.58 -0.53 -9.59
N LYS A 287 -21.92 -1.32 -10.62
CA LYS A 287 -21.95 -2.79 -10.56
C LYS A 287 -20.55 -3.40 -10.47
N TYR A 288 -19.58 -2.80 -11.14
CA TYR A 288 -18.23 -3.34 -11.28
C TYR A 288 -17.20 -2.37 -10.69
N ALA A 289 -16.44 -2.83 -9.71
CA ALA A 289 -15.35 -2.09 -9.08
C ALA A 289 -14.01 -2.58 -9.65
N LEU A 290 -13.35 -1.73 -10.44
CA LEU A 290 -12.10 -2.08 -11.11
C LEU A 290 -10.90 -1.79 -10.19
N HIS A 291 -10.25 -2.84 -9.72
CA HIS A 291 -8.98 -2.75 -9.01
C HIS A 291 -7.82 -2.73 -10.00
N LEU A 292 -7.01 -1.69 -9.94
CA LEU A 292 -5.76 -1.54 -10.68
C LEU A 292 -4.58 -1.51 -9.69
N PRO A 293 -3.37 -1.94 -10.10
CA PRO A 293 -2.20 -2.00 -9.22
C PRO A 293 -1.97 -0.67 -8.51
N GLY A 294 -1.68 -0.71 -7.22
CA GLY A 294 -1.39 0.44 -6.38
C GLY A 294 0.09 0.81 -6.34
N ALA A 295 0.36 2.02 -5.85
CA ALA A 295 1.63 2.74 -6.01
C ALA A 295 2.09 2.83 -7.48
N PHE A 296 3.10 3.65 -7.80
CA PHE A 296 3.62 3.68 -9.18
C PHE A 296 4.29 2.33 -9.53
N THR A 297 4.91 1.71 -8.52
CA THR A 297 5.65 0.44 -8.56
C THR A 297 4.88 -0.78 -9.08
N GLY A 298 3.55 -0.75 -9.19
CA GLY A 298 2.76 -1.92 -9.58
C GLY A 298 2.68 -2.95 -8.46
N SER A 299 2.07 -2.56 -7.34
CA SER A 299 1.95 -3.36 -6.12
C SER A 299 0.50 -3.42 -5.62
N TYR A 300 0.28 -3.87 -4.38
CA TYR A 300 -0.99 -3.70 -3.68
C TYR A 300 -1.51 -2.25 -3.67
N SER A 301 -2.82 -2.07 -3.51
CA SER A 301 -3.51 -0.77 -3.51
C SER A 301 -4.28 -0.51 -2.21
N ARG A 302 -4.29 0.75 -1.76
CA ARG A 302 -5.05 1.23 -0.57
C ARG A 302 -6.56 1.14 -0.70
N ASN A 303 -7.05 0.77 -1.89
CA ASN A 303 -8.46 0.76 -2.24
C ASN A 303 -9.04 -0.67 -2.25
N LEU A 304 -8.24 -1.71 -2.54
CA LEU A 304 -8.76 -3.07 -2.76
C LEU A 304 -9.53 -3.58 -1.54
N ASN A 305 -8.95 -3.40 -0.35
CA ASN A 305 -9.55 -3.75 0.93
C ASN A 305 -10.88 -3.05 1.26
N LYS A 306 -11.31 -2.07 0.46
CA LYS A 306 -12.61 -1.39 0.56
C LYS A 306 -13.57 -1.81 -0.54
N LEU A 307 -13.08 -2.29 -1.70
CA LEU A 307 -13.94 -2.69 -2.82
C LEU A 307 -14.81 -3.91 -2.48
N TRP A 308 -14.26 -4.88 -1.75
CA TRP A 308 -14.98 -6.08 -1.26
C TRP A 308 -16.22 -5.72 -0.41
N ALA A 309 -16.23 -4.57 0.26
CA ALA A 309 -17.34 -4.09 1.08
C ALA A 309 -18.45 -3.37 0.28
N LEU A 310 -18.27 -3.10 -1.02
CA LEU A 310 -19.23 -2.34 -1.83
C LEU A 310 -20.43 -3.15 -2.34
N GLY A 311 -20.42 -4.48 -2.19
CA GLY A 311 -21.42 -5.37 -2.81
C GLY A 311 -21.45 -5.26 -4.35
N SER A 312 -20.33 -4.86 -4.94
CA SER A 312 -20.07 -4.80 -6.39
C SER A 312 -19.20 -5.99 -6.79
N VAL A 313 -19.26 -6.39 -8.05
CA VAL A 313 -18.29 -7.35 -8.61
C VAL A 313 -16.91 -6.71 -8.62
N VAL A 314 -15.90 -7.37 -8.07
CA VAL A 314 -14.50 -6.92 -8.17
C VAL A 314 -13.88 -7.45 -9.47
N LEU A 315 -13.38 -6.52 -10.29
CA LEU A 315 -12.53 -6.82 -11.44
C LEU A 315 -11.08 -6.55 -11.00
N LEU A 316 -10.29 -7.61 -10.85
CA LEU A 316 -8.92 -7.54 -10.34
C LEU A 316 -7.93 -7.51 -11.51
N TRP A 317 -7.19 -6.42 -11.69
CA TRP A 317 -6.21 -6.37 -12.77
C TRP A 317 -5.08 -7.37 -12.55
N ALA A 318 -4.85 -8.25 -13.53
CA ALA A 318 -3.89 -9.33 -13.49
C ALA A 318 -2.45 -8.79 -13.33
N ALA A 319 -1.75 -9.30 -12.32
CA ALA A 319 -0.39 -8.91 -11.97
C ALA A 319 0.22 -9.91 -10.95
N PRO A 320 1.56 -9.98 -10.82
CA PRO A 320 2.22 -10.94 -9.93
C PRO A 320 2.32 -10.53 -8.45
N TYR A 321 1.88 -9.32 -8.08
CA TYR A 321 1.94 -8.90 -6.67
C TYR A 321 0.80 -9.53 -5.86
N VAL A 322 1.06 -9.76 -4.57
CA VAL A 322 0.12 -10.41 -3.65
C VAL A 322 0.02 -9.70 -2.29
N GLU A 323 -1.12 -9.86 -1.63
CA GLU A 323 -1.37 -9.51 -0.23
C GLU A 323 -1.76 -10.76 0.57
N PHE A 324 -1.76 -10.69 1.91
CA PHE A 324 -1.98 -11.83 2.82
C PHE A 324 -3.26 -12.65 2.57
N TYR A 325 -4.30 -12.03 2.04
CA TYR A 325 -5.61 -12.66 1.78
C TYR A 325 -5.78 -13.17 0.35
N PHE A 326 -4.82 -12.91 -0.56
CA PHE A 326 -4.87 -13.37 -1.94
C PHE A 326 -4.91 -14.91 -2.10
N PRO A 327 -4.35 -15.76 -1.19
CA PRO A 327 -4.51 -17.21 -1.28
C PRO A 327 -5.96 -17.70 -1.08
N GLY A 328 -6.82 -16.86 -0.48
CA GLY A 328 -8.26 -17.08 -0.35
C GLY A 328 -9.10 -16.45 -1.48
N LEU A 329 -8.47 -16.03 -2.59
CA LEU A 329 -9.17 -15.51 -3.76
C LEU A 329 -9.23 -16.56 -4.87
N SER A 330 -10.44 -16.79 -5.39
CA SER A 330 -10.71 -17.70 -6.50
C SER A 330 -11.30 -16.95 -7.70
N HIS A 331 -10.67 -17.08 -8.88
CA HIS A 331 -11.09 -16.48 -10.14
C HIS A 331 -12.41 -17.10 -10.60
N GLY A 332 -13.41 -16.27 -10.93
CA GLY A 332 -14.73 -16.75 -11.30
C GLY A 332 -15.60 -17.16 -10.11
N ALA A 333 -15.14 -16.97 -8.87
CA ALA A 333 -15.95 -17.14 -7.66
C ALA A 333 -15.99 -15.86 -6.82
N THR A 334 -14.81 -15.31 -6.49
CA THR A 334 -14.68 -14.09 -5.66
C THR A 334 -14.52 -12.81 -6.47
N HIS A 335 -13.92 -12.90 -7.65
CA HIS A 335 -13.56 -11.80 -8.54
C HIS A 335 -13.38 -12.33 -9.97
N LEU A 336 -13.23 -11.44 -10.96
CA LEU A 336 -12.63 -11.81 -12.26
C LEU A 336 -11.25 -11.17 -12.36
N ALA A 337 -10.22 -11.97 -12.67
CA ALA A 337 -8.92 -11.46 -13.05
C ALA A 337 -8.97 -10.98 -14.50
N VAL A 338 -8.54 -9.75 -14.77
CA VAL A 338 -8.68 -9.09 -16.08
C VAL A 338 -7.46 -8.26 -16.46
N ASP A 339 -7.34 -7.92 -17.73
CA ASP A 339 -6.35 -7.02 -18.32
C ASP A 339 -7.02 -6.15 -19.40
N ALA A 340 -6.24 -5.37 -20.15
CA ALA A 340 -6.73 -4.47 -21.20
C ALA A 340 -7.51 -5.20 -22.32
N CYS A 341 -7.18 -6.47 -22.56
CA CYS A 341 -7.72 -7.30 -23.64
C CYS A 341 -8.97 -8.09 -23.20
N THR A 342 -8.96 -8.57 -21.96
CA THR A 342 -10.01 -9.42 -21.39
C THR A 342 -11.12 -8.62 -20.72
N ALA A 343 -10.82 -7.46 -20.13
CA ALA A 343 -11.80 -6.68 -19.34
C ALA A 343 -13.06 -6.27 -20.12
N PRO A 344 -13.01 -5.78 -21.38
CA PRO A 344 -14.22 -5.36 -22.09
C PRO A 344 -15.20 -6.51 -22.32
N ARG A 345 -14.67 -7.69 -22.71
CA ARG A 345 -15.47 -8.92 -22.87
C ARG A 345 -16.04 -9.39 -21.53
N ALA A 346 -15.28 -9.26 -20.43
CA ALA A 346 -15.74 -9.61 -19.10
C ALA A 346 -16.92 -8.72 -18.63
N VAL A 347 -16.82 -7.39 -18.79
CA VAL A 347 -17.93 -6.48 -18.43
C VAL A 347 -19.17 -6.74 -19.30
N ALA A 348 -18.99 -6.88 -20.62
CA ALA A 348 -20.10 -7.16 -21.54
C ALA A 348 -20.81 -8.50 -21.23
N ALA A 349 -20.07 -9.54 -20.85
CA ALA A 349 -20.63 -10.82 -20.43
C ALA A 349 -21.43 -10.72 -19.12
N LEU A 350 -20.98 -9.89 -18.16
CA LEU A 350 -21.68 -9.69 -16.89
C LEU A 350 -22.92 -8.77 -17.01
N GLU A 351 -22.96 -7.84 -17.97
CA GLU A 351 -24.20 -7.13 -18.32
C GLU A 351 -25.22 -8.04 -19.02
N ALA A 352 -24.76 -9.06 -19.74
CA ALA A 352 -25.63 -10.08 -20.33
C ALA A 352 -26.13 -11.11 -19.29
N ASP A 353 -25.31 -11.46 -18.30
CA ASP A 353 -25.64 -12.40 -17.22
C ASP A 353 -25.61 -11.75 -15.83
N GLY A 354 -26.75 -11.14 -15.47
CA GLY A 354 -26.96 -10.53 -14.17
C GLY A 354 -26.96 -11.52 -12.99
N ALA A 355 -27.21 -12.81 -13.23
CA ALA A 355 -27.13 -13.84 -12.18
C ALA A 355 -25.67 -14.16 -11.85
N ARG A 356 -24.82 -14.28 -12.87
CA ARG A 356 -23.36 -14.41 -12.72
C ARG A 356 -22.74 -13.18 -12.07
N ALA A 357 -23.20 -11.98 -12.42
CA ALA A 357 -22.80 -10.74 -11.75
C ALA A 357 -23.20 -10.74 -10.26
N ALA A 358 -24.42 -11.16 -9.92
CA ALA A 358 -24.86 -11.29 -8.53
C ALA A 358 -24.04 -12.31 -7.74
N ALA A 359 -23.74 -13.48 -8.33
CA ALA A 359 -22.90 -14.51 -7.71
C ALA A 359 -21.47 -14.01 -7.41
N LEU A 360 -20.85 -13.30 -8.37
CA LEU A 360 -19.52 -12.70 -8.17
C LEU A 360 -19.51 -11.57 -7.14
N ALA A 361 -20.58 -10.76 -7.07
CA ALA A 361 -20.72 -9.73 -6.04
C ALA A 361 -20.92 -10.34 -4.63
N ALA A 362 -21.63 -11.47 -4.53
CA ALA A 362 -21.75 -12.22 -3.29
C ALA A 362 -20.42 -12.88 -2.88
N GLY A 363 -19.65 -13.42 -3.84
CA GLY A 363 -18.29 -13.93 -3.61
C GLY A 363 -17.31 -12.84 -3.17
N ALA A 364 -17.39 -11.64 -3.74
CA ALA A 364 -16.66 -10.47 -3.28
C ALA A 364 -17.07 -10.06 -1.84
N GLY A 365 -18.36 -10.20 -1.51
CA GLY A 365 -18.88 -10.07 -0.14
C GLY A 365 -18.26 -11.07 0.83
N ARG A 366 -18.17 -12.37 0.45
CA ARG A 366 -17.49 -13.40 1.26
C ARG A 366 -16.03 -13.08 1.53
N VAL A 367 -15.29 -12.51 0.56
CA VAL A 367 -13.92 -12.05 0.81
C VAL A 367 -13.88 -11.00 1.92
N PHE A 368 -14.83 -10.06 1.96
CA PHE A 368 -14.91 -9.16 3.10
C PHE A 368 -15.24 -9.91 4.40
N ASP A 369 -16.30 -10.73 4.39
CA ASP A 369 -16.87 -11.33 5.60
C ASP A 369 -16.00 -12.44 6.23
N GLU A 370 -15.17 -13.15 5.45
CA GLU A 370 -14.29 -14.23 5.93
C GLU A 370 -12.82 -13.80 6.11
N LEU A 371 -12.33 -12.82 5.36
CA LEU A 371 -10.89 -12.45 5.36
C LEU A 371 -10.61 -11.06 5.92
N LEU A 372 -11.50 -10.09 5.67
CA LEU A 372 -11.21 -8.67 5.88
C LEU A 372 -12.06 -8.01 6.96
N CYS A 373 -13.00 -8.70 7.59
CA CYS A 373 -13.72 -8.18 8.73
C CYS A 373 -12.75 -7.82 9.88
N ALA A 374 -13.08 -6.86 10.74
CA ALA A 374 -12.17 -6.37 11.78
C ALA A 374 -11.63 -7.48 12.70
N ASP A 375 -12.46 -8.48 12.98
CA ASP A 375 -12.11 -9.69 13.72
C ASP A 375 -11.27 -10.66 12.88
N CYS A 376 -11.63 -10.89 11.62
CA CYS A 376 -10.90 -11.69 10.64
C CYS A 376 -9.45 -11.20 10.47
N LEU A 377 -9.25 -9.88 10.43
CA LEU A 377 -7.94 -9.23 10.36
C LEU A 377 -7.12 -9.50 11.62
N ALA A 378 -7.74 -9.46 12.80
CA ALA A 378 -7.09 -9.80 14.07
C ALA A 378 -6.74 -11.30 14.12
N ASP A 379 -7.66 -12.18 13.74
CA ASP A 379 -7.47 -13.64 13.74
C ASP A 379 -6.44 -14.13 12.71
N PHE A 380 -6.26 -13.40 11.60
CA PHE A 380 -5.13 -13.60 10.69
C PHE A 380 -3.82 -13.05 11.27
N TYR A 381 -3.84 -11.84 11.82
CA TYR A 381 -2.64 -11.18 12.37
C TYR A 381 -2.03 -12.01 13.52
N VAL A 382 -2.86 -12.50 14.45
CA VAL A 382 -2.43 -13.40 15.53
C VAL A 382 -1.75 -14.64 14.94
N ALA A 383 -2.37 -15.32 13.98
CA ALA A 383 -1.78 -16.52 13.36
C ALA A 383 -0.45 -16.25 12.61
N ALA A 384 -0.28 -15.06 12.03
CA ALA A 384 0.99 -14.67 11.41
C ALA A 384 2.10 -14.44 12.46
N VAL A 385 1.76 -13.84 13.61
CA VAL A 385 2.67 -13.66 14.74
C VAL A 385 2.98 -14.99 15.43
N GLU A 386 1.99 -15.87 15.61
CA GLU A 386 2.17 -17.24 16.14
C GLU A 386 3.08 -18.08 15.24
N GLY A 387 2.89 -18.02 13.92
CA GLY A 387 3.76 -18.68 12.94
C GLY A 387 5.22 -18.22 13.05
N LEU A 388 5.44 -16.90 13.10
CA LEU A 388 6.77 -16.30 13.31
C LEU A 388 7.38 -16.73 14.66
N ARG A 389 6.59 -16.69 15.75
CA ARG A 389 7.02 -17.13 17.10
C ARG A 389 7.44 -18.59 17.10
N ALA A 390 6.66 -19.48 16.48
CA ALA A 390 6.90 -20.91 16.47
C ALA A 390 8.09 -21.32 15.58
N HIS A 391 8.24 -20.70 14.40
CA HIS A 391 9.32 -21.04 13.46
C HIS A 391 10.70 -20.63 13.96
N TYR A 392 10.77 -19.51 14.69
CA TYR A 392 12.01 -18.96 15.27
C TYR A 392 12.16 -19.25 16.78
N ASP A 393 11.30 -20.11 17.35
CA ASP A 393 11.28 -20.50 18.77
C ASP A 393 11.31 -19.31 19.76
N LEU A 394 10.70 -18.18 19.40
CA LEU A 394 10.80 -16.94 20.20
C LEU A 394 10.17 -17.07 21.60
N GLY A 395 9.34 -18.09 21.83
CA GLY A 395 8.80 -18.41 23.14
C GLY A 395 9.87 -18.78 24.17
N SER A 396 10.90 -19.54 23.78
CA SER A 396 11.98 -19.92 24.71
C SER A 396 12.84 -18.73 25.15
N ALA A 397 12.82 -17.63 24.41
CA ALA A 397 13.50 -16.37 24.76
C ALA A 397 12.59 -15.35 25.48
N LEU A 398 11.27 -15.39 25.26
CA LEU A 398 10.34 -14.34 25.71
C LEU A 398 9.37 -14.75 26.83
N ASP A 399 8.96 -16.01 26.92
CA ASP A 399 7.91 -16.44 27.86
C ASP A 399 8.43 -16.75 29.28
N GLY A 400 9.73 -17.00 29.44
CA GLY A 400 10.33 -17.37 30.73
C GLY A 400 10.34 -16.27 31.81
N GLY A 401 9.95 -15.04 31.46
CA GLY A 401 9.80 -13.89 32.38
C GLY A 401 11.11 -13.41 33.00
N ARG A 402 11.67 -14.20 33.94
CA ARG A 402 13.06 -14.06 34.38
C ARG A 402 14.02 -14.14 33.19
N ASP A 403 13.80 -15.05 32.26
CA ASP A 403 14.72 -15.28 31.14
C ASP A 403 14.68 -14.14 30.11
N ALA A 404 13.49 -13.64 29.76
CA ALA A 404 13.35 -12.46 28.90
C ALA A 404 14.03 -11.23 29.53
N ALA A 405 13.80 -10.99 30.82
CA ALA A 405 14.43 -9.91 31.55
C ALA A 405 15.95 -10.14 31.76
N ALA A 406 16.42 -11.38 31.88
CA ALA A 406 17.84 -11.73 31.99
C ALA A 406 18.57 -11.56 30.65
N PHE A 407 17.94 -11.96 29.53
CA PHE A 407 18.43 -11.73 28.17
C PHE A 407 18.59 -10.22 27.90
N LEU A 408 17.56 -9.42 28.15
CA LEU A 408 17.59 -7.96 27.94
C LEU A 408 18.60 -7.24 28.86
N ARG A 409 18.89 -7.77 30.05
CA ARG A 409 19.90 -7.19 30.97
C ARG A 409 21.33 -7.71 30.70
N GLY A 410 21.46 -8.96 30.28
CA GLY A 410 22.75 -9.64 30.06
C GLY A 410 23.38 -9.36 28.69
N ARG A 411 22.58 -9.07 27.65
CA ARG A 411 23.07 -8.45 26.41
C ARG A 411 23.29 -6.95 26.65
N THR A 412 24.43 -6.61 27.28
CA THR A 412 24.76 -5.28 27.79
C THR A 412 24.97 -4.21 26.69
N ASN A 413 23.89 -3.70 26.09
CA ASN A 413 23.65 -2.25 26.01
C ASN A 413 22.20 -1.88 25.62
N CYS A 414 21.20 -2.15 26.47
CA CYS A 414 19.84 -1.66 26.20
C CYS A 414 19.71 -0.12 26.20
N SER A 415 20.72 0.66 26.62
CA SER A 415 20.68 2.14 26.50
C SER A 415 20.70 2.62 25.05
N ASP A 416 21.07 1.76 24.11
CA ASP A 416 20.95 2.00 22.67
C ASP A 416 19.49 1.97 22.17
N LEU A 417 18.55 1.34 22.88
CA LEU A 417 17.18 1.10 22.41
C LEU A 417 16.19 2.08 23.05
N ASP A 418 15.55 2.91 22.23
CA ASP A 418 14.55 3.90 22.66
C ASP A 418 13.15 3.26 22.61
N LEU A 419 12.96 2.18 23.39
CA LEU A 419 11.75 1.35 23.35
C LEU A 419 10.53 2.09 23.93
N VAL A 420 9.47 2.18 23.13
CA VAL A 420 8.21 2.82 23.50
C VAL A 420 7.02 1.89 23.25
N ALA A 421 6.14 1.77 24.26
CA ALA A 421 4.90 1.01 24.14
C ALA A 421 3.85 1.80 23.34
N VAL A 422 3.29 1.17 22.30
CA VAL A 422 2.25 1.75 21.45
C VAL A 422 0.87 1.28 21.95
N ARG A 423 0.03 2.22 22.35
CA ARG A 423 -1.36 1.97 22.74
C ARG A 423 -2.29 2.15 21.52
N GLY A 424 -3.31 1.31 21.44
CA GLY A 424 -4.43 1.51 20.52
C GLY A 424 -5.38 2.63 20.97
N SER A 425 -6.54 2.71 20.31
CA SER A 425 -7.75 3.41 20.78
C SER A 425 -7.63 4.89 21.22
N ARG A 426 -6.81 5.69 20.54
CA ARG A 426 -7.16 7.11 20.32
C ARG A 426 -7.57 7.33 18.86
N PRO A 427 -8.66 8.08 18.58
CA PRO A 427 -9.00 8.44 17.21
C PRO A 427 -7.84 9.20 16.57
N TRP A 428 -7.31 8.66 15.47
CA TRP A 428 -6.27 9.32 14.69
C TRP A 428 -6.89 10.51 13.93
N SER A 429 -6.87 11.67 14.58
CA SER A 429 -7.38 12.93 14.02
C SER A 429 -6.55 13.47 12.85
N GLU A 430 -5.33 12.94 12.66
CA GLU A 430 -4.40 13.47 11.66
C GLU A 430 -4.22 12.58 10.43
N LYS A 431 -4.36 13.22 9.27
CA LYS A 431 -4.59 12.64 7.93
C LYS A 431 -3.67 11.49 7.49
N TYR A 432 -2.44 11.42 8.00
CA TYR A 432 -1.50 10.32 7.76
C TYR A 432 -0.53 10.05 8.93
N GLY A 433 -0.80 10.58 10.14
CA GLY A 433 0.15 10.56 11.26
C GLY A 433 1.47 11.28 10.95
N ARG A 434 1.40 12.52 10.43
CA ARG A 434 2.61 13.36 10.30
C ARG A 434 2.91 14.05 11.63
N GLY A 435 1.87 14.50 12.32
CA GLY A 435 1.82 14.41 13.77
C GLY A 435 1.87 12.94 14.19
N LEU A 436 2.99 12.56 14.83
CA LEU A 436 2.98 11.48 15.79
C LEU A 436 1.82 11.73 16.79
N PRO A 437 1.19 10.68 17.37
CA PRO A 437 0.43 10.87 18.59
C PRO A 437 1.28 11.67 19.57
N THR A 438 0.72 12.68 20.26
CA THR A 438 1.42 13.31 21.38
C THR A 438 1.69 12.24 22.42
N THR A 439 2.91 11.72 22.40
CA THR A 439 3.19 10.40 22.97
C THR A 439 3.10 10.50 24.47
N HIS A 440 2.07 9.87 25.04
CA HIS A 440 2.17 9.27 26.37
C HIS A 440 3.14 8.10 26.27
N VAL A 441 4.43 8.42 26.09
CA VAL A 441 5.52 7.50 26.38
C VAL A 441 5.33 7.12 27.84
N LEU A 442 5.23 5.83 28.12
CA LEU A 442 5.46 5.34 29.46
C LEU A 442 6.97 5.37 29.71
N THR A 443 7.53 6.57 29.82
CA THR A 443 8.71 6.76 30.65
C THR A 443 8.24 6.45 32.07
N GLU A 444 8.86 5.46 32.71
CA GLU A 444 8.67 5.28 34.15
C GLU A 444 9.03 6.58 34.88
N PRO A 445 8.49 6.85 36.08
CA PRO A 445 8.78 8.06 36.85
C PRO A 445 10.21 8.04 37.43
N GLY A 446 11.21 8.12 36.55
CA GLY A 446 12.63 8.09 36.85
C GLY A 446 13.44 8.77 35.75
N HIS A 447 14.40 9.61 36.16
CA HIS A 447 15.43 10.21 35.30
C HIS A 447 14.97 11.28 34.29
N ASN A 448 13.97 12.10 34.65
CA ASN A 448 13.79 13.42 34.03
C ASN A 448 14.86 14.41 34.55
N ARG A 449 16.16 14.14 34.27
CA ARG A 449 17.31 14.81 34.90
C ARG A 449 17.83 16.04 34.13
N GLN A 450 16.96 16.66 33.32
CA GLN A 450 17.35 17.69 32.34
C GLN A 450 16.50 18.97 32.39
N GLN A 451 15.91 19.30 33.55
CA GLN A 451 15.21 20.58 33.80
C GLN A 451 15.71 21.36 35.04
N ASP A 452 16.64 20.82 35.84
CA ASP A 452 17.16 21.45 37.07
C ASP A 452 18.40 22.36 36.87
N VAL A 453 18.76 22.71 35.64
CA VAL A 453 19.97 23.50 35.32
C VAL A 453 19.66 24.88 34.73
N GLU A 454 18.59 25.55 35.21
CA GLU A 454 18.34 26.96 34.82
C GLU A 454 17.67 27.85 35.90
N ARG A 455 17.63 27.41 37.17
CA ARG A 455 17.08 28.22 38.29
C ARG A 455 17.98 28.27 39.52
N ARG A 456 19.16 28.92 39.41
CA ARG A 456 20.00 29.30 40.57
C ARG A 456 20.96 30.49 40.34
N ARG A 457 20.49 31.58 39.73
CA ARG A 457 21.13 32.91 39.80
C ARG A 457 20.11 34.05 39.89
N MET A 458 19.88 34.53 41.11
CA MET A 458 19.48 35.90 41.46
C MET A 458 20.16 36.24 42.80
N PRO A 459 20.57 37.50 43.06
CA PRO A 459 21.41 37.85 44.20
C PRO A 459 20.63 38.05 45.51
N SER A 460 21.33 38.00 46.64
CA SER A 460 20.80 38.28 47.97
C SER A 460 20.93 39.76 48.34
N SER A 461 19.82 40.45 48.63
CA SER A 461 19.82 41.60 49.55
C SER A 461 18.41 41.97 50.10
N LEU A 462 18.33 41.94 51.44
CA LEU A 462 17.52 42.78 52.34
C LEU A 462 15.99 42.96 52.19
N LEU A 463 15.29 42.38 53.16
CA LEU A 463 14.45 43.04 54.20
C LEU A 463 13.18 43.87 53.86
N MET A 464 12.08 43.47 54.52
CA MET A 464 10.79 44.19 54.76
C MET A 464 9.94 44.54 53.52
N GLY A 465 8.60 44.61 53.60
CA GLY A 465 7.70 44.20 54.68
C GLY A 465 6.25 44.70 54.47
N LEU A 466 5.27 43.91 54.95
CA LEU A 466 3.86 44.26 55.25
C LEU A 466 2.86 44.70 54.13
N THR A 467 1.60 44.39 54.43
CA THR A 467 0.34 45.12 54.08
C THR A 467 -0.19 45.24 52.63
N THR A 468 -1.12 44.33 52.31
CA THR A 468 -2.55 44.58 51.97
C THR A 468 -3.02 45.49 50.82
N THR A 469 -4.04 44.96 50.10
CA THR A 469 -5.20 45.65 49.46
C THR A 469 -4.98 46.60 48.27
N GLY A 470 -6.00 46.72 47.41
CA GLY A 470 -6.11 47.80 46.42
C GLY A 470 -6.75 47.39 45.08
N ALA A 471 -8.09 47.40 45.00
CA ALA A 471 -8.79 47.26 43.71
C ALA A 471 -8.75 48.58 42.92
N GLY A 472 -8.77 48.55 41.57
CA GLY A 472 -8.83 49.79 40.79
C GLY A 472 -8.80 49.71 39.26
N ARG A 473 -9.99 49.55 38.66
CA ARG A 473 -10.50 50.20 37.42
C ARG A 473 -9.55 50.57 36.24
N SER A 474 -9.96 50.09 35.05
CA SER A 474 -9.76 50.74 33.73
C SER A 474 -10.44 52.13 33.63
N PRO A 475 -10.48 52.84 32.48
CA PRO A 475 -9.73 52.69 31.21
C PRO A 475 -9.13 54.02 30.65
N SER A 476 -8.27 53.95 29.63
CA SER A 476 -8.25 54.96 28.55
C SER A 476 -7.45 54.53 27.30
N ALA A 477 -7.99 54.83 26.12
CA ALA A 477 -7.24 55.00 24.87
C ALA A 477 -6.81 56.50 24.75
N PRO A 478 -6.05 57.01 23.73
CA PRO A 478 -6.15 56.60 22.31
C PRO A 478 -4.93 56.79 21.36
N ARG A 479 -5.09 56.26 20.14
CA ARG A 479 -4.73 56.83 18.80
C ARG A 479 -3.28 57.25 18.43
N ARG A 480 -2.98 56.95 17.15
CA ARG A 480 -1.88 57.45 16.27
C ARG A 480 -0.47 56.95 16.66
N GLY A 481 0.44 56.72 15.70
CA GLY A 481 0.31 56.73 14.24
C GLY A 481 1.67 56.73 13.53
N GLY A 482 1.66 56.57 12.20
CA GLY A 482 2.83 56.77 11.34
C GLY A 482 3.71 55.53 11.09
N LEU A 483 3.69 55.02 9.86
CA LEU A 483 4.79 54.18 9.34
C LEU A 483 5.94 55.11 8.92
N ALA A 484 7.16 54.83 9.38
CA ALA A 484 8.38 55.38 8.80
C ALA A 484 9.47 54.32 8.76
N LYS A 485 10.22 54.27 7.66
CA LYS A 485 11.31 53.31 7.44
C LYS A 485 12.49 53.66 8.35
N ARG A 486 13.19 52.64 8.87
CA ARG A 486 14.67 52.70 8.95
C ARG A 486 15.29 51.31 8.86
N SER A 487 16.34 51.24 8.05
CA SER A 487 17.19 50.08 7.85
C SER A 487 18.50 50.27 8.61
N SER A 488 18.95 49.27 9.36
CA SER A 488 20.32 49.18 9.85
C SER A 488 20.71 47.73 10.09
N SER A 489 21.26 47.10 9.05
CA SER A 489 22.03 45.85 9.19
C SER A 489 23.41 46.17 9.77
N SER A 490 23.87 45.39 10.74
CA SER A 490 25.23 45.47 11.27
C SER A 490 25.80 44.05 11.44
N GLU A 491 26.60 43.61 10.46
CA GLU A 491 27.38 42.38 10.59
C GLU A 491 28.55 42.60 11.55
N LEU A 492 28.87 41.58 12.36
CA LEU A 492 30.15 41.50 13.07
C LEU A 492 30.76 40.10 12.96
N ALA A 493 31.39 39.90 11.79
CA ALA A 493 32.63 39.18 11.49
C ALA A 493 33.19 38.04 12.39
N ARG A 494 34.04 37.23 11.74
CA ARG A 494 34.93 36.15 12.28
C ARG A 494 34.23 34.79 12.43
N LEU A 495 34.83 33.66 12.02
CA LEU A 495 36.14 33.38 11.41
C LEU A 495 36.02 32.29 10.32
N ARG A 496 36.90 32.31 9.30
CA ARG A 496 37.14 31.19 8.38
C ARG A 496 38.58 30.71 8.56
N LEU A 497 38.79 29.39 8.54
CA LEU A 497 40.12 28.77 8.45
C LEU A 497 40.39 28.29 7.00
N PRO A 498 41.64 28.32 6.53
CA PRO A 498 42.00 27.98 5.15
C PRO A 498 42.10 26.46 4.92
N ARG A 499 42.00 26.05 3.65
CA ARG A 499 42.34 24.69 3.19
C ARG A 499 43.82 24.63 2.80
N LEU A 500 44.50 23.53 3.12
CA LEU A 500 45.84 23.21 2.61
C LEU A 500 45.76 22.21 1.43
N PRO A 501 46.79 22.15 0.55
CA PRO A 501 46.72 21.47 -0.73
C PRO A 501 47.07 19.97 -0.68
N LYS A 502 46.79 19.25 -1.77
CA LYS A 502 47.31 17.90 -2.02
C LYS A 502 48.66 17.97 -2.76
N THR A 503 49.64 17.22 -2.28
CA THR A 503 50.86 16.84 -3.04
C THR A 503 50.82 15.33 -3.37
N ALA A 504 51.79 14.82 -4.12
CA ALA A 504 51.75 13.46 -4.68
C ALA A 504 53.13 12.84 -4.94
N ARG A 505 53.13 11.51 -5.17
CA ARG A 505 54.20 10.61 -5.63
C ARG A 505 55.16 10.04 -4.56
N GLY A 506 55.64 8.82 -4.88
CA GLY A 506 56.72 8.09 -4.20
C GLY A 506 56.22 6.96 -3.28
N SER A 507 56.84 5.76 -3.17
CA SER A 507 57.38 4.81 -4.16
C SER A 507 58.19 3.72 -3.42
N SER A 508 58.02 2.43 -3.78
CA SER A 508 58.69 1.25 -3.17
C SER A 508 58.42 1.05 -1.65
N SER A 509 58.54 -0.14 -1.06
CA SER A 509 59.21 -1.39 -1.51
C SER A 509 58.51 -2.66 -1.00
N ASP A 510 58.53 -3.74 -1.80
CA ASP A 510 58.34 -5.12 -1.32
C ASP A 510 59.59 -5.61 -0.54
N PRO A 511 59.51 -6.73 0.21
CA PRO A 511 60.05 -7.96 -0.37
C PRO A 511 59.29 -9.28 -0.07
N ALA A 512 58.99 -10.00 -1.14
CA ALA A 512 59.21 -11.44 -1.36
C ALA A 512 58.76 -12.52 -0.34
N ARG A 513 57.82 -13.36 -0.79
CA ARG A 513 58.03 -14.79 -1.11
C ARG A 513 57.01 -15.19 -2.19
N ASP A 514 57.40 -15.65 -3.39
CA ASP A 514 57.95 -16.97 -3.74
C ASP A 514 57.07 -18.16 -3.25
N ARG A 515 56.60 -19.08 -4.11
CA ARG A 515 56.80 -19.22 -5.58
C ARG A 515 55.73 -20.14 -6.23
N ASP A 516 55.59 -20.03 -7.57
CA ASP A 516 55.44 -21.07 -8.63
C ASP A 516 54.92 -22.51 -8.36
N THR A 517 54.37 -23.29 -9.31
CA THR A 517 54.38 -23.17 -10.80
C THR A 517 53.20 -23.90 -11.51
N SER A 518 52.95 -23.50 -12.77
CA SER A 518 52.52 -24.29 -13.96
C SER A 518 51.42 -25.37 -13.93
N ALA A 519 50.37 -25.09 -14.72
CA ALA A 519 49.65 -25.94 -15.68
C ALA A 519 49.99 -27.45 -15.86
N GLY A 520 48.95 -28.28 -15.99
CA GLY A 520 48.99 -29.66 -16.48
C GLY A 520 47.65 -30.11 -17.10
N ARG A 521 47.67 -30.95 -18.14
CA ARG A 521 46.53 -31.38 -18.97
C ARG A 521 46.08 -32.83 -18.66
N LEU A 522 44.84 -33.14 -19.06
CA LEU A 522 44.30 -34.46 -19.48
C LEU A 522 44.09 -35.57 -18.43
N PHE A 523 42.81 -35.93 -18.22
CA PHE A 523 42.17 -37.25 -18.39
C PHE A 523 40.65 -36.94 -18.48
N ALA A 524 39.79 -37.44 -19.38
CA ALA A 524 39.64 -38.74 -20.05
C ALA A 524 39.25 -39.87 -19.06
N GLU A 525 38.25 -40.72 -19.31
CA GLU A 525 37.29 -40.79 -20.43
C GLU A 525 35.99 -41.49 -19.96
N ALA A 526 35.10 -41.87 -20.91
CA ALA A 526 33.93 -42.76 -20.75
C ALA A 526 32.66 -42.17 -20.06
N LEU A 527 31.43 -42.59 -20.40
CA LEU A 527 30.95 -43.36 -21.57
C LEU A 527 29.45 -43.07 -21.91
N GLU A 528 29.02 -43.71 -23.00
CA GLU A 528 27.71 -43.98 -23.63
C GLU A 528 26.47 -44.33 -22.78
N SER A 529 25.23 -44.37 -23.31
CA SER A 529 24.65 -44.12 -24.67
C SER A 529 23.16 -43.64 -24.49
N SER A 530 22.33 -43.26 -25.47
CA SER A 530 22.25 -43.39 -26.95
C SER A 530 21.56 -42.12 -27.55
N GLU A 531 21.92 -41.59 -28.73
CA GLU A 531 21.44 -41.91 -30.10
C GLU A 531 19.90 -41.91 -30.31
N THR A 532 19.31 -41.41 -31.42
CA THR A 532 19.85 -40.74 -32.64
C THR A 532 18.78 -39.87 -33.35
N ALA A 533 19.19 -38.78 -34.02
CA ALA A 533 18.53 -38.25 -35.23
C ALA A 533 19.44 -37.25 -36.00
N ARG A 534 19.68 -37.49 -37.30
CA ARG A 534 20.25 -36.52 -38.27
C ARG A 534 19.07 -35.86 -39.03
N THR A 535 19.17 -34.78 -39.80
CA THR A 535 20.28 -34.12 -40.54
C THR A 535 19.91 -32.59 -40.64
N SER A 536 20.64 -31.63 -41.23
CA SER A 536 21.70 -31.64 -42.24
C SER A 536 22.66 -30.41 -42.19
N ARG A 537 23.16 -29.99 -43.36
CA ARG A 537 24.04 -28.87 -43.75
C ARG A 537 23.50 -28.37 -45.11
N ALA A 538 23.78 -27.19 -45.71
CA ALA A 538 24.49 -25.92 -45.44
C ALA A 538 24.16 -25.01 -46.68
N PRO A 539 24.86 -23.91 -47.10
CA PRO A 539 26.01 -23.18 -46.56
C PRO A 539 25.83 -21.63 -46.52
N ARG A 540 26.96 -20.89 -46.52
CA ARG A 540 27.06 -19.43 -46.30
C ARG A 540 26.82 -18.58 -47.56
N ASN A 541 26.26 -17.38 -47.36
CA ASN A 541 26.74 -16.09 -47.90
C ASN A 541 25.99 -14.94 -47.18
N GLY A 542 26.47 -13.68 -47.11
CA GLY A 542 27.73 -13.15 -47.62
C GLY A 542 27.63 -11.73 -48.19
N SER A 543 27.27 -10.70 -47.39
CA SER A 543 27.50 -9.29 -47.79
C SER A 543 27.52 -8.31 -46.62
N ARG A 544 28.38 -7.27 -46.73
CA ARG A 544 28.28 -6.04 -45.93
C ARG A 544 27.35 -5.07 -46.65
N ARG A 545 26.56 -4.28 -45.91
CA ARG A 545 26.08 -2.97 -46.41
C ARG A 545 26.36 -1.87 -45.39
N VAL A 546 27.01 -0.82 -45.87
CA VAL A 546 27.19 0.44 -45.14
C VAL A 546 25.94 1.29 -45.35
N ALA A 547 25.40 1.86 -44.28
CA ALA A 547 24.35 2.88 -44.36
C ALA A 547 24.98 4.28 -44.22
N PRO A 548 24.52 5.29 -44.98
CA PRO A 548 25.16 6.60 -45.02
C PRO A 548 24.83 7.46 -43.79
N LYS A 549 25.71 8.43 -43.50
CA LYS A 549 25.40 9.56 -42.61
C LYS A 549 24.58 10.60 -43.40
N SER A 550 23.41 10.98 -42.88
CA SER A 550 22.72 12.21 -43.27
C SER A 550 22.85 13.26 -42.17
N SER A 551 23.02 14.52 -42.57
CA SER A 551 23.31 15.65 -41.68
C SER A 551 22.18 16.68 -41.64
N ALA A 552 22.19 17.53 -40.59
CA ALA A 552 21.24 18.62 -40.34
C ALA A 552 19.79 18.15 -40.05
N TRP A 553 18.95 18.87 -39.29
CA TRP A 553 18.93 20.30 -38.97
C TRP A 553 18.96 20.62 -37.46
N ALA A 554 19.33 21.86 -37.13
CA ALA A 554 19.30 22.38 -35.77
C ALA A 554 18.17 23.42 -35.60
N GLY A 555 17.13 23.07 -34.84
CA GLY A 555 16.09 23.99 -34.39
C GLY A 555 16.14 24.14 -32.87
N ARG A 556 16.51 25.32 -32.35
CA ARG A 556 16.43 25.62 -30.92
C ARG A 556 15.04 26.20 -30.60
N SER A 557 14.49 25.86 -29.43
CA SER A 557 13.26 26.48 -28.93
C SER A 557 13.31 26.50 -27.40
N ASP A 558 13.75 27.62 -26.84
CA ASP A 558 13.94 27.77 -25.39
C ASP A 558 12.60 27.81 -24.64
N TRP A 559 12.32 26.75 -23.86
CA TRP A 559 11.17 26.69 -22.96
C TRP A 559 11.60 26.88 -21.50
N VAL A 560 11.63 28.14 -21.07
CA VAL A 560 11.95 28.54 -19.69
C VAL A 560 10.84 28.08 -18.72
N ARG A 561 10.98 26.88 -18.16
CA ARG A 561 10.09 26.35 -17.11
C ARG A 561 10.22 27.17 -15.82
N LYS A 562 9.37 28.20 -15.64
CA LYS A 562 9.13 28.82 -14.33
C LYS A 562 8.67 27.76 -13.32
N ARG A 563 9.56 27.38 -12.38
CA ARG A 563 9.21 26.53 -11.22
C ARG A 563 8.33 27.33 -10.24
N LEU A 564 7.03 27.43 -10.54
CA LEU A 564 6.03 27.69 -9.51
C LEU A 564 6.06 26.52 -8.51
N ARG A 565 6.18 26.82 -7.21
CA ARG A 565 6.06 25.81 -6.15
C ARG A 565 4.62 25.31 -6.11
N ARG A 566 4.35 24.16 -6.74
CA ARG A 566 3.06 23.46 -6.60
C ARG A 566 2.92 22.95 -5.15
N PRO A 567 1.72 22.96 -4.55
CA PRO A 567 1.43 22.20 -3.35
C PRO A 567 1.65 20.69 -3.58
N ASP A 568 1.97 19.95 -2.51
CA ASP A 568 2.10 18.48 -2.56
C ASP A 568 0.72 17.81 -2.63
N TRP A 569 0.18 17.69 -3.85
CA TRP A 569 -1.09 17.01 -4.15
C TRP A 569 -0.99 15.47 -4.07
N GLU A 570 -0.17 14.93 -3.16
CA GLU A 570 0.01 13.48 -3.01
C GLU A 570 -1.25 12.81 -2.41
N SER A 571 -2.02 12.17 -3.30
CA SER A 571 -3.20 11.34 -3.05
C SER A 571 -4.43 12.04 -2.44
N LEU A 572 -5.44 12.25 -3.31
CA LEU A 572 -6.86 12.18 -2.94
C LEU A 572 -7.19 10.70 -2.64
N ASP A 573 -6.95 10.29 -1.41
CA ASP A 573 -7.16 8.91 -0.92
C ASP A 573 -8.62 8.70 -0.47
N MET A 574 -9.15 7.49 -0.68
CA MET A 574 -10.45 7.07 -0.15
C MET A 574 -10.56 7.24 1.38
N SER A 575 -9.45 7.18 2.13
CA SER A 575 -9.43 7.53 3.56
C SER A 575 -9.89 8.97 3.82
N THR A 576 -9.34 9.93 3.08
CA THR A 576 -9.48 11.37 3.34
C THR A 576 -10.94 11.83 3.29
N ALA A 577 -11.73 11.25 2.39
CA ALA A 577 -13.12 11.63 2.15
C ALA A 577 -14.12 11.06 3.15
N TRP A 578 -13.76 10.03 3.93
CA TRP A 578 -14.64 9.42 4.93
C TRP A 578 -14.37 9.94 6.35
N PHE A 579 -13.11 10.25 6.69
CA PHE A 579 -12.78 10.86 7.99
C PHE A 579 -13.13 12.36 8.08
N GLY A 580 -13.76 12.94 7.05
CA GLY A 580 -13.76 14.38 6.75
C GLY A 580 -15.09 15.13 6.86
N THR A 581 -16.11 14.62 7.56
CA THR A 581 -17.39 15.34 7.74
C THR A 581 -17.91 15.29 9.18
N ARG A 582 -17.57 16.32 9.98
CA ARG A 582 -18.42 16.76 11.09
C ARG A 582 -19.42 17.79 10.56
N SER A 583 -20.71 17.50 10.67
CA SER A 583 -21.79 18.42 10.29
C SER A 583 -21.95 19.55 11.32
N THR A 584 -21.42 20.73 11.01
CA THR A 584 -21.78 21.97 11.71
C THR A 584 -23.16 22.44 11.23
N LEU A 585 -24.22 21.80 11.74
CA LEU A 585 -25.58 22.32 11.63
C LEU A 585 -25.76 23.51 12.58
N GLY A 586 -25.36 24.70 12.11
CA GLY A 586 -25.76 25.95 12.75
C GLY A 586 -27.27 26.17 12.55
N GLY A 587 -28.02 26.27 13.63
CA GLY A 587 -29.47 26.48 13.57
C GLY A 587 -29.81 27.94 13.25
N SER A 588 -30.71 28.15 12.30
CA SER A 588 -31.41 29.43 12.11
C SER A 588 -32.82 29.33 12.67
N GLN A 589 -33.14 30.11 13.71
CA GLN A 589 -34.53 30.32 14.12
C GLN A 589 -35.25 31.17 13.06
N GLY A 590 -36.47 30.80 12.73
CA GLY A 590 -37.39 31.56 11.89
C GLY A 590 -38.81 31.17 12.32
N THR A 591 -39.69 32.14 12.52
CA THR A 591 -40.96 31.95 13.22
C THR A 591 -42.16 31.82 12.28
N ASP A 592 -43.26 31.34 12.86
CA ASP A 592 -44.66 31.52 12.44
C ASP A 592 -45.15 30.88 11.14
N GLY A 593 -46.32 30.21 11.21
CA GLY A 593 -47.11 29.86 10.03
C GLY A 593 -47.96 28.58 10.11
N GLY A 594 -49.27 28.73 10.36
CA GLY A 594 -50.30 27.88 9.76
C GLY A 594 -50.67 26.56 10.48
N THR A 595 -51.91 26.49 10.97
CA THR A 595 -52.53 25.25 11.47
C THR A 595 -53.12 24.39 10.34
N LYS A 596 -52.97 23.06 10.44
CA LYS A 596 -54.04 22.05 10.21
C LYS A 596 -53.55 20.62 10.49
N ARG A 597 -54.35 19.83 11.21
CA ARG A 597 -54.13 18.38 11.45
C ARG A 597 -55.04 17.53 10.56
N PRO A 598 -54.53 16.45 9.94
CA PRO A 598 -55.32 15.26 9.62
C PRO A 598 -55.39 14.30 10.83
N ARG A 599 -56.40 13.41 10.86
CA ARG A 599 -56.49 12.29 11.82
C ARG A 599 -55.80 11.04 11.25
N PRO A 600 -55.29 10.11 12.09
CA PRO A 600 -54.87 8.79 11.63
C PRO A 600 -56.08 7.84 11.46
N PRO A 601 -56.10 6.97 10.45
CA PRO A 601 -56.75 5.66 10.57
C PRO A 601 -55.91 4.79 11.53
N GLY A 602 -56.45 3.77 12.21
CA GLY A 602 -57.73 3.10 12.04
C GLY A 602 -57.47 1.60 12.09
N ARG A 603 -57.61 0.98 13.26
CA ARG A 603 -57.29 -0.45 13.46
C ARG A 603 -58.31 -1.34 12.76
N ALA A 604 -57.83 -2.28 11.95
CA ALA A 604 -58.50 -3.56 11.65
C ALA A 604 -57.57 -4.66 12.21
N ALA A 605 -57.99 -5.48 13.19
CA ALA A 605 -59.04 -6.50 13.15
C ALA A 605 -58.51 -7.83 12.56
N THR A 606 -57.97 -8.67 13.45
CA THR A 606 -57.60 -10.07 13.20
C THR A 606 -58.84 -10.94 13.01
N PRO A 607 -58.74 -12.00 12.21
CA PRO A 607 -59.49 -13.22 12.53
C PRO A 607 -58.67 -14.51 12.37
N GLY A 608 -59.13 -15.56 13.07
CA GLY A 608 -59.15 -16.93 12.52
C GLY A 608 -57.88 -17.77 12.67
N PHE A 609 -58.03 -18.92 13.34
CA PHE A 609 -57.08 -20.04 13.32
C PHE A 609 -57.73 -21.23 12.58
N VAL A 610 -57.00 -22.34 12.41
CA VAL A 610 -57.42 -23.62 11.77
C VAL A 610 -57.55 -23.54 10.23
N GLY A 611 -57.05 -24.50 9.44
CA GLY A 611 -56.20 -25.66 9.75
C GLY A 611 -56.16 -26.71 8.63
N ALA A 612 -55.47 -27.83 8.90
CA ALA A 612 -55.40 -29.09 8.12
C ALA A 612 -54.50 -29.18 6.86
N PHE A 613 -54.04 -30.42 6.66
CA PHE A 613 -53.15 -30.97 5.62
C PHE A 613 -53.63 -30.74 4.17
N ARG A 614 -52.71 -30.46 3.24
CA ARG A 614 -51.97 -31.53 2.53
C ARG A 614 -50.65 -31.05 1.94
#